data_AF-A0A0B3ATD8-F1
#
_entry.id   AF-A0A0B3ATD8-F1
#
_cell.length_a   1.000
_cell.length_b   1.000
_cell.length_c   1.000
_cell.angle_alpha   90.00
_cell.angle_beta   90.00
_cell.angle_gamma   90.00
#
_symmetry.space_group_name_H-M   'P 1'
#
loop_
_entity.id
_entity.type
_entity.pdbx_description
1 polymer ?
#
loop_
_entity_poly.entity_id
_entity_poly.type
_entity_poly.pdbx_seq_one_letter_code
_entity_poly.pdbx_strand_id
1 'polypeptide(L)'
;DEAKTKELPIIVEEKFESLKKAKEVAKAFENLGIMQDIERAREKRQKRAGKGKRRGRRYKKRKSILVIVSKPKVPVIKAVRNFEGVDVVPAKLVNAELLAPGARAGRLSIITEPALKEL
;
A
#
# COMPACT_ATOMS: atom_id res chain seq x y z
N ASP A 1 -15.32 18.97 -6.74
CA ASP A 1 -14.59 18.58 -7.96
C ASP A 1 -14.57 17.07 -8.09
N GLU A 2 -15.01 16.58 -9.24
CA GLU A 2 -15.49 15.22 -9.48
C GLU A 2 -14.40 14.16 -9.24
N ALA A 3 -14.57 13.40 -8.16
CA ALA A 3 -13.83 12.16 -7.97
C ALA A 3 -14.28 11.18 -9.06
N LYS A 4 -13.50 11.11 -10.14
CA LYS A 4 -13.56 10.06 -11.16
C LYS A 4 -13.57 8.72 -10.40
N THR A 5 -14.74 8.13 -10.24
CA THR A 5 -14.96 6.95 -9.39
C THR A 5 -14.27 5.77 -10.04
N LYS A 6 -12.99 5.56 -9.72
CA LYS A 6 -12.32 4.29 -9.96
C LYS A 6 -13.02 3.27 -9.09
N GLU A 7 -13.55 2.23 -9.72
CA GLU A 7 -14.16 1.11 -9.03
C GLU A 7 -13.18 0.58 -7.98
N LEU A 8 -13.68 0.42 -6.76
CA LEU A 8 -12.94 -0.16 -5.65
C LEU A 8 -13.40 -1.60 -5.49
N PRO A 9 -12.49 -2.57 -5.31
CA PRO A 9 -11.03 -2.44 -5.25
C PRO A 9 -10.39 -2.15 -6.62
N ILE A 10 -9.21 -1.51 -6.61
CA ILE A 10 -8.47 -1.24 -7.85
C ILE A 10 -7.79 -2.54 -8.30
N ILE A 11 -8.20 -3.07 -9.45
CA ILE A 11 -7.60 -4.26 -10.04
C ILE A 11 -6.53 -3.82 -11.06
N VAL A 12 -5.35 -4.44 -11.02
CA VAL A 12 -4.23 -4.14 -11.93
C VAL A 12 -3.71 -5.40 -12.63
N GLU A 13 -3.25 -5.24 -13.87
CA GLU A 13 -2.68 -6.33 -14.67
C GLU A 13 -1.48 -7.01 -13.99
N GLU A 14 -1.23 -8.27 -14.35
CA GLU A 14 -0.06 -9.05 -13.90
C GLU A 14 1.29 -8.33 -14.15
N LYS A 15 1.39 -7.50 -15.20
CA LYS A 15 2.59 -6.71 -15.51
C LYS A 15 3.04 -5.83 -14.34
N PHE A 16 2.12 -5.41 -13.47
CA PHE A 16 2.45 -4.63 -12.28
C PHE A 16 3.40 -5.38 -11.34
N GLU A 17 3.28 -6.72 -11.23
CA GLU A 17 4.14 -7.52 -10.34
C GLU A 17 5.60 -7.56 -10.78
N SER A 18 5.85 -7.33 -12.08
CA SER A 18 7.18 -7.34 -12.68
C SER A 18 7.97 -6.04 -12.48
N LEU A 19 7.32 -4.98 -11.98
CA LEU A 19 7.97 -3.69 -11.74
C LEU A 19 9.07 -3.82 -10.68
N LYS A 20 10.28 -3.31 -11.00
CA LYS A 20 11.46 -3.46 -10.14
C LYS A 20 11.84 -2.17 -9.45
N LYS A 21 11.65 -1.03 -10.12
CA LYS A 21 12.11 0.27 -9.62
C LYS A 21 10.96 1.02 -8.96
N ALA A 22 11.23 1.66 -7.82
CA ALA A 22 10.25 2.51 -7.17
C ALA A 22 9.76 3.65 -8.08
N LYS A 23 10.60 4.17 -8.99
CA LYS A 23 10.19 5.17 -9.98
C LYS A 23 9.11 4.66 -10.94
N GLU A 24 9.16 3.39 -11.34
CA GLU A 24 8.15 2.80 -12.23
C GLU A 24 6.81 2.63 -11.49
N VAL A 25 6.88 2.17 -10.24
CA VAL A 25 5.70 2.06 -9.36
C VAL A 25 5.09 3.43 -9.06
N ALA A 26 5.90 4.48 -8.88
CA ALA A 26 5.40 5.84 -8.67
C ALA A 26 4.58 6.32 -9.88
N LYS A 27 5.09 6.14 -11.09
CA LYS A 27 4.34 6.45 -12.33
C LYS A 27 3.04 5.66 -12.43
N ALA A 28 3.06 4.38 -12.07
CA ALA A 28 1.85 3.56 -12.04
C ALA A 28 0.82 4.13 -11.03
N PHE A 29 1.26 4.53 -9.82
CA PHE A 29 0.39 5.15 -8.81
C PHE A 29 -0.15 6.53 -9.21
N GLU A 30 0.64 7.34 -9.93
CA GLU A 30 0.19 8.60 -10.51
C GLU A 30 -0.90 8.39 -11.57
N ASN A 31 -0.68 7.45 -12.50
CA ASN A 31 -1.67 7.07 -13.51
C ASN A 31 -2.95 6.48 -12.87
N LEU A 32 -2.78 5.75 -11.76
CA LEU A 32 -3.88 5.24 -10.96
C LEU A 32 -4.53 6.33 -10.09
N GLY A 33 -4.00 7.55 -10.02
CA GLY A 33 -4.60 8.66 -9.28
C GLY A 33 -4.59 8.50 -7.77
N ILE A 34 -3.76 7.60 -7.24
CA ILE A 34 -3.70 7.26 -5.81
C ILE A 34 -2.49 7.88 -5.09
N MET A 35 -1.64 8.58 -5.84
CA MET A 35 -0.41 9.19 -5.30
C MET A 35 -0.69 10.17 -4.16
N GLN A 36 -1.83 10.88 -4.21
CA GLN A 36 -2.28 11.79 -3.15
C GLN A 36 -2.41 11.10 -1.77
N ASP A 37 -2.82 9.82 -1.73
CA ASP A 37 -2.97 9.07 -0.46
C ASP A 37 -1.60 8.76 0.17
N ILE A 38 -0.61 8.48 -0.68
CA ILE A 38 0.79 8.21 -0.30
C ILE A 38 1.47 9.49 0.19
N GLU A 39 1.29 10.60 -0.54
CA GLU A 39 1.79 11.91 -0.15
C GLU A 39 1.23 12.35 1.21
N ARG A 40 -0.08 12.17 1.42
CA ARG A 40 -0.72 12.41 2.71
C ARG A 40 -0.10 11.57 3.83
N ALA A 41 0.29 10.33 3.57
CA ALA A 41 0.97 9.49 4.56
C ALA A 41 2.39 9.96 4.85
N ARG A 42 3.11 10.46 3.81
CA ARG A 42 4.45 11.05 3.92
C ARG A 42 4.46 12.32 4.75
N GLU A 43 3.57 13.27 4.45
CA GLU A 43 3.47 14.55 5.17
C GLU A 43 3.09 14.36 6.64
N LYS A 44 2.18 13.42 6.91
CA LYS A 44 1.66 13.16 8.26
C LYS A 44 2.52 12.20 9.08
N ARG A 45 3.77 11.96 8.66
CA ARG A 45 4.76 11.25 9.47
C ARG A 45 5.19 12.14 10.63
N GLN A 46 4.86 11.71 11.85
CA GLN A 46 5.10 12.51 13.05
C GLN A 46 6.06 11.82 14.02
N LYS A 47 6.76 12.61 14.82
CA LYS A 47 7.58 12.11 15.93
C LYS A 47 6.67 11.65 17.07
N ARG A 48 6.86 10.42 17.55
CA ARG A 48 6.05 9.86 18.63
C ARG A 48 6.31 10.59 19.94
N ALA A 49 5.24 10.97 20.62
CA ALA A 49 5.30 11.51 21.97
C ALA A 49 5.63 10.41 23.02
N GLY A 50 6.16 10.83 24.17
CA GLY A 50 6.39 9.96 25.31
C GLY A 50 7.56 8.96 25.17
N LYS A 51 7.57 7.97 26.08
CA LYS A 51 8.70 7.03 26.26
C LYS A 51 8.93 6.08 25.08
N GLY A 52 7.91 5.83 24.26
CA GLY A 52 8.03 4.96 23.07
C GLY A 52 9.09 5.43 22.08
N LYS A 53 9.37 6.74 22.03
CA LYS A 53 10.46 7.31 21.23
C LYS A 53 11.84 6.78 21.67
N ARG A 54 12.07 6.61 22.97
CA ARG A 54 13.34 6.07 23.52
C ARG A 54 13.49 4.57 23.26
N ARG A 55 12.38 3.84 23.07
CA ARG A 55 12.37 2.40 22.77
C ARG A 55 12.46 2.09 21.26
N GLY A 56 13.10 2.95 20.47
CA GLY A 56 13.25 2.78 19.02
C GLY A 56 12.04 3.10 18.14
N ARG A 57 10.83 3.32 18.71
CA ARG A 57 9.59 3.61 17.94
C ARG A 57 9.40 5.13 17.73
N ARG A 58 10.44 5.82 17.26
CA ARG A 58 10.52 7.29 17.19
C ARG A 58 9.47 7.95 16.29
N TYR A 59 8.99 7.26 15.25
CA TYR A 59 8.03 7.81 14.30
C TYR A 59 6.67 7.09 14.39
N LYS A 60 5.59 7.85 14.25
CA LYS A 60 4.24 7.35 13.96
C LYS A 60 4.02 7.54 12.46
N LYS A 61 3.90 6.42 11.74
CA LYS A 61 3.58 6.39 10.31
C LYS A 61 2.07 6.20 10.14
N ARG A 62 1.47 6.86 9.15
CA ARG A 62 0.08 6.59 8.77
C ARG A 62 0.05 5.41 7.80
N LYS A 63 -1.04 4.64 7.85
CA LYS A 63 -1.34 3.61 6.86
C LYS A 63 -2.05 4.26 5.67
N SER A 64 -1.58 3.95 4.48
CA SER A 64 -2.09 4.37 3.18
C SER A 64 -2.64 3.12 2.50
N ILE A 65 -2.17 2.82 1.31
CA ILE A 65 -2.64 1.75 0.44
C ILE A 65 -2.14 0.38 0.92
N LEU A 66 -2.93 -0.65 0.67
CA LEU A 66 -2.51 -2.05 0.71
C LEU A 66 -2.38 -2.57 -0.72
N VAL A 67 -1.23 -3.14 -1.07
CA VAL A 67 -1.01 -3.82 -2.36
C VAL A 67 -1.05 -5.32 -2.13
N ILE A 68 -1.98 -6.01 -2.78
CA ILE A 68 -2.14 -7.45 -2.71
C ILE A 68 -1.58 -8.06 -4.00
N VAL A 69 -0.59 -8.95 -3.85
CA VAL A 69 0.11 -9.62 -4.96
C VAL A 69 -0.12 -11.13 -4.90
N SER A 70 0.16 -11.83 -5.99
CA SER A 70 -0.06 -13.28 -6.08
C SER A 70 0.90 -14.04 -5.15
N LYS A 71 2.21 -13.76 -5.28
CA LYS A 71 3.27 -14.57 -4.68
C LYS A 71 4.18 -13.77 -3.75
N PRO A 72 4.82 -14.43 -2.76
CA PRO A 72 5.78 -13.79 -1.85
C PRO A 72 7.07 -13.33 -2.52
N LYS A 73 7.41 -13.86 -3.70
CA LYS A 73 8.64 -13.56 -4.43
C LYS A 73 8.32 -12.88 -5.76
N VAL A 74 7.73 -11.69 -5.70
CA VAL A 74 7.54 -10.82 -6.89
C VAL A 74 8.42 -9.56 -6.79
N PRO A 75 8.99 -9.09 -7.91
CA PRO A 75 9.84 -7.90 -7.93
C PRO A 75 9.23 -6.66 -7.29
N VAL A 76 7.93 -6.43 -7.51
CA VAL A 76 7.22 -5.22 -7.07
C VAL A 76 7.20 -5.06 -5.55
N ILE A 77 7.30 -6.14 -4.77
CA ILE A 77 7.33 -6.08 -3.29
C ILE A 77 8.43 -5.15 -2.80
N LYS A 78 9.63 -5.25 -3.39
CA LYS A 78 10.77 -4.42 -2.97
C LYS A 78 10.57 -2.95 -3.34
N ALA A 79 10.00 -2.68 -4.51
CA ALA A 79 9.73 -1.33 -4.99
C ALA A 79 8.65 -0.64 -4.14
N VAL A 80 7.55 -1.35 -3.84
CA VAL A 80 6.41 -0.81 -3.09
C VAL A 80 6.76 -0.53 -1.62
N ARG A 81 7.59 -1.36 -0.98
CA ARG A 81 8.00 -1.16 0.42
C ARG A 81 8.75 0.16 0.69
N ASN A 82 9.24 0.81 -0.36
CA ASN A 82 9.93 2.09 -0.23
C ASN A 82 8.98 3.29 -0.03
N PHE A 83 7.69 3.13 -0.32
CA PHE A 83 6.71 4.21 -0.20
C PHE A 83 6.19 4.33 1.24
N GLU A 84 5.99 5.56 1.71
CA GLU A 84 5.55 5.79 3.08
C GLU A 84 4.08 5.37 3.25
N GLY A 85 3.81 4.51 4.23
CA GLY A 85 2.46 4.08 4.58
C GLY A 85 1.85 3.00 3.68
N VAL A 86 2.55 2.61 2.60
CA VAL A 86 2.10 1.54 1.71
C VAL A 86 2.60 0.20 2.24
N ASP A 87 1.69 -0.77 2.38
CA ASP A 87 2.05 -2.15 2.70
C ASP A 87 1.83 -3.03 1.47
N VAL A 88 2.58 -4.14 1.38
CA VAL A 88 2.43 -5.14 0.32
C VAL A 88 2.40 -6.54 0.91
N VAL A 89 1.46 -7.37 0.46
CA VAL A 89 1.24 -8.72 1.00
C VAL A 89 0.79 -9.69 -0.11
N PRO A 90 1.21 -10.96 -0.08
CA PRO A 90 0.62 -12.00 -0.93
C PRO A 90 -0.83 -12.30 -0.54
N ALA A 91 -1.69 -12.64 -1.50
CA ALA A 91 -3.12 -12.95 -1.29
C ALA A 91 -3.33 -13.94 -0.13
N LYS A 92 -2.57 -15.05 -0.13
CA LYS A 92 -2.63 -16.11 0.90
C LYS A 92 -2.24 -15.67 2.31
N LEU A 93 -1.64 -14.49 2.46
CA LEU A 93 -1.14 -13.97 3.75
C LEU A 93 -1.89 -12.70 4.19
N VAL A 94 -2.97 -12.32 3.50
CA VAL A 94 -3.83 -11.21 3.90
C VAL A 94 -4.50 -11.56 5.24
N ASN A 95 -4.54 -10.60 6.16
CA ASN A 95 -5.17 -10.77 7.46
C ASN A 95 -5.99 -9.52 7.85
N ALA A 96 -6.76 -9.65 8.93
CA ALA A 96 -7.65 -8.59 9.41
C ALA A 96 -6.90 -7.29 9.78
N GLU A 97 -5.68 -7.36 10.32
CA GLU A 97 -4.90 -6.17 10.69
C GLU A 97 -4.48 -5.37 9.44
N LEU A 98 -4.15 -6.05 8.34
CA LEU A 98 -3.76 -5.41 7.10
C LEU A 98 -4.94 -4.72 6.41
N LEU A 99 -6.11 -5.34 6.43
CA LEU A 99 -7.35 -4.82 5.85
C LEU A 99 -8.01 -3.74 6.72
N ALA A 100 -7.90 -3.86 8.05
CA ALA A 100 -8.55 -2.97 9.01
C ALA A 100 -7.57 -2.50 10.11
N PRO A 101 -6.53 -1.70 9.75
CA PRO A 101 -5.53 -1.26 10.71
C PRO A 101 -6.17 -0.39 11.81
N GLY A 102 -6.02 -0.83 13.07
CA GLY A 102 -6.63 -0.17 14.22
C GLY A 102 -8.14 -0.44 14.36
N ALA A 103 -8.61 -1.59 13.88
CA ALA A 103 -10.01 -2.03 13.92
C ALA A 103 -10.98 -1.09 13.17
N ARG A 104 -10.46 -0.33 12.20
CA ARG A 104 -11.27 0.48 11.27
C ARG A 104 -11.38 -0.27 9.95
N ALA A 105 -12.58 -0.76 9.65
CA ALA A 105 -12.86 -1.45 8.41
C ALA A 105 -12.67 -0.54 7.18
N GLY A 106 -12.23 -1.14 6.09
CA GLY A 106 -12.00 -0.46 4.82
C GLY A 106 -10.61 0.15 4.73
N ARG A 107 -9.79 -0.41 3.84
CA ARG A 107 -8.50 0.14 3.44
C ARG A 107 -8.41 0.14 1.92
N LEU A 108 -7.96 1.25 1.35
CA LEU A 108 -7.73 1.37 -0.09
C LEU A 108 -6.75 0.28 -0.52
N SER A 109 -7.22 -0.62 -1.37
CA SER A 109 -6.49 -1.82 -1.75
C SER A 109 -6.34 -1.88 -3.27
N ILE A 110 -5.12 -2.21 -3.70
CA ILE A 110 -4.79 -2.57 -5.08
C ILE A 110 -4.60 -4.07 -5.10
N ILE A 111 -5.28 -4.76 -6.01
CA ILE A 111 -5.21 -6.20 -6.14
C ILE A 111 -4.72 -6.50 -7.55
N THR A 112 -3.64 -7.30 -7.67
CA THR A 112 -3.22 -7.77 -8.99
C THR A 112 -4.20 -8.86 -9.47
N GLU A 113 -4.48 -8.90 -10.76
CA GLU A 113 -5.31 -9.95 -11.37
C GLU A 113 -4.95 -11.37 -10.93
N PRO A 114 -3.68 -11.80 -10.90
CA PRO A 114 -3.34 -13.14 -10.41
C PRO A 114 -3.61 -13.30 -8.90
N ALA A 115 -3.48 -12.25 -8.09
CA ALA A 115 -3.83 -12.31 -6.67
C ALA A 115 -5.33 -12.44 -6.45
N LEU A 116 -6.15 -11.80 -7.30
CA LEU A 116 -7.61 -11.89 -7.23
C LEU A 116 -8.09 -13.32 -7.48
N LYS A 117 -7.41 -14.08 -8.34
CA LYS A 117 -7.72 -15.50 -8.59
C LYS A 117 -7.34 -16.43 -7.43
N GLU A 118 -6.48 -15.98 -6.52
CA GLU A 118 -6.02 -16.75 -5.36
C GLU A 118 -6.79 -16.41 -4.06
N LEU A 119 -7.61 -15.35 -4.08
CA LEU A 119 -8.48 -14.94 -2.97
C LEU A 119 -9.78 -15.76 -2.96
#